data_AF-A0A7X6QLZ9-F1
#
_entry.id   AF-A0A7X6QLZ9-F1
#
_cell.length_a   1.000
_cell.length_b   1.000
_cell.length_c   1.000
_cell.angle_alpha   90.00
_cell.angle_beta   90.00
_cell.angle_gamma   90.00
#
_symmetry.space_group_name_H-M   'P 1'
#
loop_
_entity.id
_entity.type
_entity.pdbx_description
1 polymer ?
#
loop_
_entity_poly.entity_id
_entity_poly.type
_entity_poly.pdbx_seq_one_letter_code
_entity_poly.pdbx_strand_id
1 'polypeptide(L)'
;MKNKNILQNKQGRITLLLVATMALFAGCGQKNTTKALSVRMAESEMIRIPVPTNLDSNKGRLKWNYTHGLELLAFMDLYEASGDERFWNYAARYADTMISPQAEIYTYKKTNYNIDHICPGRILFRMYDKTGEAKYKMALDSLFSQLQTHPRTSDGGFWHKKVYPYQMWLDGLYMGQPFYAEYISRYVDASKQQALYEDVVHQFVTVGKHTYDSATGLYRHGWDETRSMFWADKKTGQSAHSWGRGLGWYVMGLVDALDYIPQQEQRQVLIDILKDLYEVLPKYADPQSGMWYQVLEYPER
;
A
#
# COMPACT_ATOMS: atom_id res chain seq x y z
N MET A 1 37.49 18.41 74.09
CA MET A 1 38.22 17.43 74.94
C MET A 1 37.32 16.21 75.11
N LYS A 2 37.66 15.13 74.40
CA LYS A 2 38.19 13.86 74.94
C LYS A 2 37.08 13.01 75.57
N ASN A 3 36.68 11.94 74.85
CA ASN A 3 37.04 10.53 75.13
C ASN A 3 36.16 9.95 76.24
N LYS A 4 35.69 8.71 76.25
CA LYS A 4 35.99 7.46 75.52
C LYS A 4 34.90 6.50 76.01
N ASN A 5 34.52 5.50 75.22
CA ASN A 5 34.42 4.15 75.76
C ASN A 5 34.57 3.12 74.64
N ILE A 6 35.77 2.55 74.61
CA ILE A 6 36.14 1.34 73.89
C ILE A 6 36.30 0.29 74.97
N LEU A 7 35.58 -0.84 74.85
CA LEU A 7 36.01 -2.11 75.43
C LEU A 7 35.79 -3.19 74.37
N GLN A 8 36.91 -3.61 73.77
CA GLN A 8 37.08 -4.84 73.03
C GLN A 8 37.60 -5.93 73.96
N ASN A 9 37.30 -7.18 73.57
CA ASN A 9 38.09 -8.44 73.66
C ASN A 9 37.26 -9.58 74.23
N LYS A 10 37.39 -10.85 73.83
CA LYS A 10 38.03 -11.56 72.71
C LYS A 10 37.78 -13.04 73.02
N GLN A 11 37.20 -13.80 72.09
CA GLN A 11 37.42 -15.24 71.87
C GLN A 11 37.09 -15.41 70.38
N GLY A 12 37.92 -15.94 69.48
CA GLY A 12 38.88 -17.03 69.56
C GLY A 12 38.55 -17.90 68.35
N ARG A 13 39.40 -17.84 67.32
CA ARG A 13 39.22 -18.41 65.97
C ARG A 13 39.08 -19.94 65.98
N ILE A 14 38.38 -20.53 64.99
CA ILE A 14 38.94 -21.52 64.05
C ILE A 14 37.99 -21.70 62.84
N THR A 15 38.64 -21.61 61.69
CA THR A 15 38.33 -21.81 60.28
C THR A 15 37.50 -23.04 59.91
N LEU A 16 36.52 -22.88 59.00
CA LEU A 16 36.30 -23.86 57.92
C LEU A 16 35.95 -23.12 56.63
N LEU A 17 36.79 -23.32 55.61
CA LEU A 17 36.57 -22.92 54.23
C LEU A 17 35.33 -23.63 53.66
N LEU A 18 34.45 -22.87 53.00
CA LEU A 18 33.64 -23.39 51.90
C LEU A 18 33.69 -22.37 50.77
N VAL A 19 34.60 -22.65 49.83
CA VAL A 19 34.62 -22.12 48.48
C VAL A 19 33.49 -22.81 47.72
N ALA A 20 32.64 -22.03 47.03
CA ALA A 20 32.32 -22.22 45.61
C ALA A 20 30.95 -21.60 45.25
N THR A 21 31.01 -20.57 44.41
CA THR A 21 30.08 -20.31 43.31
C THR A 21 28.58 -20.25 43.62
N MET A 22 28.10 -19.09 44.10
CA MET A 22 26.80 -18.61 43.64
C MET A 22 27.01 -17.92 42.30
N ALA A 23 26.71 -18.68 41.25
CA ALA A 23 26.77 -18.25 39.87
C ALA A 23 25.97 -16.96 39.65
N LEU A 24 26.62 -16.03 38.95
CA LEU A 24 25.99 -15.01 38.14
C LEU A 24 24.92 -15.66 37.26
N PHE A 25 23.66 -15.66 37.69
CA PHE A 25 22.55 -15.71 36.74
C PHE A 25 22.39 -14.31 36.14
N ALA A 26 23.42 -13.87 35.41
CA ALA A 26 23.16 -13.08 34.21
C ALA A 26 22.48 -14.07 33.27
N GLY A 27 21.15 -14.17 33.40
CA GLY A 27 20.33 -14.74 32.35
C GLY A 27 20.62 -13.90 31.10
N CYS A 28 21.56 -14.38 30.28
CA CYS A 28 21.54 -14.16 28.85
C CYS A 28 20.18 -14.67 28.38
N GLY A 29 19.17 -13.81 28.49
CA GLY A 29 18.01 -13.93 27.64
C GLY A 29 18.58 -13.86 26.23
N GLN A 30 18.70 -15.02 25.57
CA GLN A 30 18.73 -15.04 24.13
C GLN A 30 17.48 -14.30 23.71
N LYS A 31 17.63 -13.02 23.39
CA LYS A 31 16.71 -12.34 22.49
C LYS A 31 16.88 -13.04 21.16
N ASN A 32 16.22 -14.20 21.01
CA ASN A 32 15.77 -14.67 19.72
C ASN A 32 14.64 -13.73 19.28
N THR A 33 14.95 -12.43 19.14
CA THR A 33 14.10 -11.50 18.41
C THR A 33 14.43 -11.76 16.96
N THR A 34 13.83 -12.81 16.41
CA THR A 34 13.76 -12.98 14.96
C THR A 34 13.22 -11.67 14.39
N LYS A 35 13.98 -11.05 13.47
CA LYS A 35 13.57 -9.80 12.82
C LYS A 35 12.13 -9.95 12.30
N ALA A 36 11.34 -8.89 12.39
CA ALA A 36 9.98 -8.86 11.84
C ALA A 36 9.99 -9.31 10.37
N LEU A 37 8.94 -10.01 9.92
CA LEU A 37 8.86 -10.53 8.56
C LEU A 37 8.94 -9.41 7.50
N SER A 38 8.38 -8.23 7.79
CA SER A 38 8.50 -7.03 6.96
C SER A 38 9.95 -6.61 6.75
N VAL A 39 10.73 -6.52 7.84
CA VAL A 39 12.17 -6.22 7.81
C VAL A 39 12.94 -7.27 7.02
N ARG A 40 12.67 -8.56 7.27
CA ARG A 40 13.34 -9.66 6.57
C ARG A 40 13.04 -9.65 5.07
N MET A 41 11.79 -9.37 4.68
CA MET A 41 11.39 -9.27 3.28
C MET A 41 12.11 -8.10 2.60
N ALA A 42 12.04 -6.90 3.18
CA ALA A 42 12.67 -5.71 2.65
C ALA A 42 14.19 -5.88 2.51
N GLU A 43 14.88 -6.40 3.54
CA GLU A 43 16.31 -6.69 3.47
C GLU A 43 16.65 -7.73 2.39
N SER A 44 15.83 -8.77 2.24
CA SER A 44 16.02 -9.78 1.20
C SER A 44 15.89 -9.18 -0.19
N GLU A 45 14.93 -8.28 -0.40
CA GLU A 45 14.76 -7.61 -1.69
C GLU A 45 15.92 -6.65 -1.99
N MET A 46 16.35 -5.84 -1.01
CA MET A 46 17.52 -4.96 -1.19
C MET A 46 18.79 -5.75 -1.54
N ILE A 47 18.95 -6.97 -1.03
CA ILE A 47 20.07 -7.86 -1.38
C ILE A 47 19.93 -8.37 -2.81
N ARG A 48 18.74 -8.85 -3.20
CA ARG A 48 18.49 -9.37 -4.57
C ARG A 48 18.57 -8.27 -5.64
N ILE A 49 18.07 -7.08 -5.30
CA ILE A 49 17.90 -5.93 -6.17
C ILE A 49 18.49 -4.69 -5.47
N PRO A 50 19.81 -4.47 -5.48
CA PRO A 50 20.43 -3.33 -4.78
C PRO A 50 20.06 -1.95 -5.37
N VAL A 51 19.56 -1.93 -6.60
CA VAL A 51 19.17 -0.71 -7.31
C VAL A 51 17.65 -0.74 -7.52
N PRO A 52 16.88 0.16 -6.88
CA PRO A 52 15.42 0.08 -6.86
C PRO A 52 14.77 0.31 -8.24
N THR A 53 15.48 0.94 -9.18
CA THR A 53 15.01 1.05 -10.58
C THR A 53 15.08 -0.28 -11.34
N ASN A 54 15.73 -1.31 -10.79
CA ASN A 54 15.77 -2.66 -11.35
C ASN A 54 14.67 -3.58 -10.77
N LEU A 55 13.81 -3.09 -9.88
CA LEU A 55 12.65 -3.85 -9.40
C LEU A 55 11.77 -4.30 -10.58
N ASP A 56 10.94 -5.32 -10.35
CA ASP A 56 10.10 -5.91 -11.40
C ASP A 56 10.93 -6.35 -12.64
N SER A 57 12.13 -6.87 -12.39
CA SER A 57 13.09 -7.36 -13.40
C SER A 57 13.52 -6.34 -14.46
N ASN A 58 13.45 -5.03 -14.19
CA ASN A 58 13.79 -3.97 -15.16
C ASN A 58 15.29 -3.61 -15.17
N LYS A 59 16.16 -4.62 -15.23
CA LYS A 59 17.62 -4.42 -15.16
C LYS A 59 18.12 -3.43 -16.21
N GLY A 60 18.63 -2.30 -15.77
CA GLY A 60 19.24 -1.26 -16.62
C GLY A 60 18.25 -0.42 -17.44
N ARG A 61 16.94 -0.51 -17.16
CA ARG A 61 15.90 0.25 -17.87
C ARG A 61 15.01 0.97 -16.87
N LEU A 62 14.94 2.30 -16.99
CA LEU A 62 13.98 3.07 -16.19
C LEU A 62 12.54 2.71 -16.59
N LYS A 63 11.68 2.56 -15.59
CA LYS A 63 10.26 2.26 -15.77
C LYS A 63 9.46 2.86 -14.61
N TRP A 64 8.47 3.69 -14.96
CA TRP A 64 7.48 4.24 -14.03
C TRP A 64 6.27 3.31 -14.01
N ASN A 65 6.10 2.53 -12.95
CA ASN A 65 5.05 1.52 -12.87
C ASN A 65 4.58 1.29 -11.43
N TYR A 66 3.30 0.91 -11.29
CA TYR A 66 2.66 0.65 -10.00
C TYR A 66 3.40 -0.35 -9.12
N THR A 67 4.03 -1.37 -9.69
CA THR A 67 4.79 -2.38 -8.92
C THR A 67 5.93 -1.75 -8.11
N HIS A 68 6.66 -0.81 -8.72
CA HIS A 68 7.75 -0.09 -8.03
C HIS A 68 7.15 0.83 -6.97
N GLY A 69 6.10 1.57 -7.34
CA GLY A 69 5.40 2.49 -6.45
C GLY A 69 4.91 1.83 -5.17
N LEU A 70 4.16 0.74 -5.33
CA LEU A 70 3.59 -0.06 -4.25
C LEU A 70 4.70 -0.58 -3.32
N GLU A 71 5.70 -1.25 -3.88
CA GLU A 71 6.76 -1.86 -3.09
C GLU A 71 7.54 -0.79 -2.32
N LEU A 72 7.92 0.30 -2.99
CA LEU A 72 8.69 1.37 -2.35
C LEU A 72 7.88 2.19 -1.35
N LEU A 73 6.55 2.26 -1.50
CA LEU A 73 5.67 2.79 -0.47
C LEU A 73 5.73 1.92 0.80
N ALA A 74 5.71 0.60 0.68
CA ALA A 74 5.87 -0.30 1.82
C ALA A 74 7.26 -0.19 2.49
N PHE A 75 8.31 0.13 1.73
CA PHE A 75 9.62 0.48 2.30
C PHE A 75 9.57 1.79 3.10
N MET A 76 8.83 2.79 2.63
CA MET A 76 8.62 4.04 3.36
C MET A 76 7.77 3.82 4.63
N ASP A 77 6.76 2.94 4.59
CA ASP A 77 6.00 2.53 5.79
C ASP A 77 6.90 1.84 6.81
N LEU A 78 7.80 0.97 6.33
CA LEU A 78 8.76 0.31 7.20
C LEU A 78 9.75 1.30 7.81
N TYR A 79 10.18 2.31 7.06
CA TYR A 79 11.00 3.41 7.58
C TYR A 79 10.27 4.15 8.70
N GLU A 80 9.01 4.56 8.49
CA GLU A 80 8.22 5.26 9.51
C GLU A 80 8.01 4.43 10.77
N ALA A 81 7.76 3.12 10.61
CA ALA A 81 7.54 2.21 11.73
C ALA A 81 8.82 1.87 12.51
N SER A 82 9.99 1.89 11.86
CA SER A 82 11.24 1.39 12.46
C SER A 82 12.30 2.46 12.73
N GLY A 83 12.23 3.61 12.05
CA GLY A 83 13.28 4.63 12.02
C GLY A 83 14.54 4.22 11.24
N ASP A 84 14.57 3.07 10.57
CA ASP A 84 15.74 2.59 9.84
C ASP A 84 15.87 3.27 8.47
N GLU A 85 16.73 4.29 8.42
CA GLU A 85 17.01 5.11 7.23
C GLU A 85 17.43 4.29 5.99
N ARG A 86 17.88 3.04 6.14
CA ARG A 86 18.22 2.19 4.98
C ARG A 86 17.01 1.98 4.06
N PHE A 87 15.81 1.83 4.63
CA PHE A 87 14.58 1.62 3.84
C PHE A 87 14.14 2.90 3.13
N TRP A 88 14.20 4.05 3.82
CA TRP A 88 13.99 5.35 3.20
C TRP A 88 14.95 5.59 2.04
N ASN A 89 16.25 5.44 2.29
CA ASN A 89 17.29 5.70 1.29
C ASN A 89 17.15 4.79 0.06
N TYR A 90 16.70 3.56 0.25
CA TYR A 90 16.42 2.65 -0.86
C TYR A 90 15.24 3.15 -1.71
N ALA A 91 14.12 3.52 -1.09
CA ALA A 91 12.95 4.03 -1.81
C ALA A 91 13.17 5.40 -2.46
N ALA A 92 13.78 6.35 -1.73
CA ALA A 92 14.05 7.70 -2.20
C ALA A 92 14.90 7.73 -3.48
N ARG A 93 15.90 6.83 -3.58
CA ARG A 93 16.74 6.71 -4.78
C ARG A 93 15.96 6.42 -6.06
N TYR A 94 14.86 5.67 -5.98
CA TYR A 94 13.99 5.47 -7.13
C TYR A 94 13.30 6.76 -7.53
N ALA A 95 12.66 7.45 -6.58
CA ALA A 95 11.97 8.71 -6.84
C ALA A 95 12.93 9.76 -7.43
N ASP A 96 14.13 9.89 -6.87
CA ASP A 96 15.16 10.80 -7.40
C ASP A 96 15.63 10.46 -8.81
N THR A 97 15.69 9.17 -9.14
CA THR A 97 16.07 8.75 -10.50
C THR A 97 14.93 8.96 -11.49
N MET A 98 13.69 8.79 -11.04
CA MET A 98 12.50 8.81 -11.91
C MET A 98 11.91 10.20 -12.12
N ILE A 99 12.23 11.17 -11.25
CA ILE A 99 11.77 12.56 -11.36
C ILE A 99 12.95 13.46 -11.71
N SER A 100 12.94 14.00 -12.92
CA SER A 100 13.99 14.91 -13.37
C SER A 100 13.99 16.23 -12.58
N PRO A 101 15.07 17.03 -12.62
CA PRO A 101 15.08 18.37 -12.01
C PRO A 101 14.00 19.30 -12.57
N GLN A 102 13.51 19.05 -13.80
CA GLN A 102 12.40 19.78 -14.44
C GLN A 102 11.02 19.18 -14.12
N ALA A 103 10.94 18.26 -13.14
CA ALA A 103 9.74 17.53 -12.74
C ALA A 103 9.16 16.59 -13.82
N GLU A 104 9.95 16.22 -14.83
CA GLU A 104 9.52 15.21 -15.79
C GLU A 104 9.60 13.82 -15.14
N ILE A 105 8.51 13.06 -15.29
CA ILE A 105 8.45 11.69 -14.82
C ILE A 105 8.93 10.77 -15.94
N TYR A 106 10.09 10.12 -15.77
CA TYR A 106 10.66 9.25 -16.79
C TYR A 106 9.69 8.15 -17.20
N THR A 107 9.55 7.90 -18.50
CA THR A 107 8.66 6.89 -19.13
C THR A 107 7.15 7.08 -18.92
N TYR A 108 6.72 8.07 -18.16
CA TYR A 108 5.32 8.46 -18.05
C TYR A 108 4.88 9.32 -19.25
N LYS A 109 3.67 9.07 -19.74
CA LYS A 109 3.03 9.86 -20.80
C LYS A 109 1.56 10.02 -20.47
N LYS A 110 1.13 11.23 -20.11
CA LYS A 110 -0.29 11.56 -19.81
C LYS A 110 -1.24 11.11 -20.92
N THR A 111 -0.82 11.22 -22.19
CA THR A 111 -1.65 10.86 -23.36
C THR A 111 -1.98 9.36 -23.46
N ASN A 112 -1.28 8.51 -22.72
CA ASN A 112 -1.61 7.09 -22.62
C ASN A 112 -2.82 6.84 -21.71
N TYR A 113 -3.17 7.81 -20.84
CA TYR A 113 -4.20 7.68 -19.81
C TYR A 113 -4.18 6.32 -19.13
N ASN A 114 -3.00 5.91 -18.66
CA ASN A 114 -2.81 4.64 -17.98
C ASN A 114 -2.99 4.87 -16.47
N ILE A 115 -4.01 4.27 -15.87
CA ILE A 115 -4.28 4.46 -14.43
C ILE A 115 -3.16 3.86 -13.56
N ASP A 116 -2.47 2.81 -14.05
CA ASP A 116 -1.33 2.18 -13.35
C ASP A 116 -0.17 3.14 -13.11
N HIS A 117 -0.06 4.21 -13.91
CA HIS A 117 1.01 5.20 -13.76
C HIS A 117 0.70 6.26 -12.69
N ILE A 118 -0.47 6.21 -12.06
CA ILE A 118 -0.84 7.12 -10.97
C ILE A 118 -0.32 6.61 -9.62
N CYS A 119 -0.51 5.32 -9.32
CA CYS A 119 -0.05 4.65 -8.10
C CYS A 119 1.39 4.99 -7.66
N PRO A 120 2.42 4.93 -8.53
CA PRO A 120 3.78 5.25 -8.13
C PRO A 120 3.98 6.72 -7.72
N GLY A 121 3.04 7.61 -8.03
CA GLY A 121 3.03 8.97 -7.52
C GLY A 121 2.88 9.06 -6.00
N ARG A 122 2.33 8.03 -5.33
CA ARG A 122 2.10 8.06 -3.88
C ARG A 122 3.38 8.26 -3.07
N ILE A 123 4.52 7.72 -3.53
CA ILE A 123 5.81 7.94 -2.83
C ILE A 123 6.26 9.41 -2.89
N LEU A 124 5.80 10.18 -3.89
CA LEU A 124 6.22 11.56 -4.09
C LEU A 124 5.63 12.52 -3.07
N PHE A 125 4.50 12.17 -2.45
CA PHE A 125 3.95 12.89 -1.30
C PHE A 125 4.98 12.95 -0.16
N ARG A 126 5.52 11.79 0.22
CA ARG A 126 6.52 11.67 1.29
C ARG A 126 7.87 12.28 0.90
N MET A 127 8.27 12.15 -0.36
CA MET A 127 9.46 12.84 -0.87
C MET A 127 9.33 14.35 -0.73
N TYR A 128 8.18 14.92 -1.09
CA TYR A 128 7.93 16.35 -0.94
C TYR A 128 7.90 16.77 0.53
N ASP A 129 7.25 15.99 1.41
CA ASP A 129 7.21 16.28 2.85
C ASP A 129 8.59 16.32 3.50
N LYS A 130 9.45 15.36 3.16
CA LYS A 130 10.78 15.26 3.78
C LYS A 130 11.78 16.26 3.21
N THR A 131 11.69 16.59 1.91
CA THR A 131 12.73 17.38 1.21
C THR A 131 12.32 18.82 0.92
N GLY A 132 11.02 19.09 0.79
CA GLY A 132 10.50 20.37 0.29
C GLY A 132 10.81 20.64 -1.19
N GLU A 133 11.38 19.69 -1.93
CA GLU A 133 11.78 19.93 -3.32
C GLU A 133 10.57 20.06 -4.26
N ALA A 134 10.45 21.21 -4.91
CA ALA A 134 9.32 21.54 -5.78
C ALA A 134 9.10 20.54 -6.93
N LYS A 135 10.16 19.86 -7.40
CA LYS A 135 10.09 18.87 -8.49
C LYS A 135 9.08 17.75 -8.19
N TYR A 136 8.99 17.32 -6.92
CA TYR A 136 8.05 16.26 -6.53
C TYR A 136 6.61 16.76 -6.54
N LYS A 137 6.36 17.98 -6.04
CA LYS A 137 5.03 18.60 -6.08
C LYS A 137 4.57 18.79 -7.53
N MET A 138 5.43 19.30 -8.41
CA MET A 138 5.10 19.48 -9.83
C MET A 138 4.80 18.13 -10.54
N ALA A 139 5.49 17.06 -10.16
CA ALA A 139 5.20 15.72 -10.64
C ALA A 139 3.83 15.21 -10.13
N LEU A 140 3.51 15.41 -8.84
CA LEU A 140 2.18 15.13 -8.29
C LEU A 140 1.08 15.88 -9.07
N ASP A 141 1.28 17.15 -9.38
CA ASP A 141 0.33 17.99 -10.11
C ASP A 141 0.10 17.47 -11.53
N SER A 142 1.16 16.98 -12.17
CA SER A 142 1.11 16.37 -13.49
C SER A 142 0.27 15.08 -13.49
N LEU A 143 0.41 14.24 -12.46
CA LEU A 143 -0.38 13.01 -12.29
C LEU A 143 -1.84 13.33 -11.98
N PHE A 144 -2.11 14.27 -11.06
CA PHE A 144 -3.47 14.73 -10.75
C PHE A 144 -4.16 15.30 -12.00
N SER A 145 -3.44 16.06 -12.83
CA SER A 145 -3.98 16.60 -14.07
C SER A 145 -4.42 15.52 -15.07
N GLN A 146 -3.86 14.30 -15.00
CA GLN A 146 -4.32 13.17 -15.80
C GLN A 146 -5.73 12.79 -15.37
N LEU A 147 -5.98 12.64 -14.06
CA LEU A 147 -7.28 12.24 -13.51
C LEU A 147 -8.40 13.21 -13.91
N GLN A 148 -8.10 14.51 -13.99
CA GLN A 148 -9.06 15.54 -14.40
C GLN A 148 -9.54 15.39 -15.85
N THR A 149 -8.74 14.77 -16.71
CA THR A 149 -9.07 14.58 -18.14
C THR A 149 -9.07 13.11 -18.54
N HIS A 150 -9.06 12.19 -17.57
CA HIS A 150 -8.98 10.76 -17.81
C HIS A 150 -10.29 10.29 -18.46
N PRO A 151 -10.25 9.51 -19.55
CA PRO A 151 -11.46 9.08 -20.24
C PRO A 151 -12.31 8.17 -19.35
N ARG A 152 -13.64 8.30 -19.50
CA ARG A 152 -14.62 7.66 -18.62
C ARG A 152 -15.65 6.87 -19.42
N THR A 153 -16.22 5.85 -18.77
CA THR A 153 -17.43 5.16 -19.24
C THR A 153 -18.62 6.11 -19.24
N SER A 154 -19.74 5.70 -19.84
CA SER A 154 -20.97 6.49 -19.79
C SER A 154 -21.50 6.68 -18.36
N ASP A 155 -21.20 5.74 -17.46
CA ASP A 155 -21.50 5.82 -16.02
C ASP A 155 -20.41 6.58 -15.23
N GLY A 156 -19.51 7.32 -15.89
CA GLY A 156 -18.54 8.22 -15.23
C GLY A 156 -17.30 7.55 -14.63
N GLY A 157 -17.14 6.25 -14.80
CA GLY A 157 -16.00 5.49 -14.27
C GLY A 157 -14.76 5.57 -15.15
N PHE A 158 -13.56 5.71 -14.57
CA PHE A 158 -12.32 5.80 -15.33
C PHE A 158 -12.07 4.54 -16.16
N TRP A 159 -11.72 4.72 -17.44
CA TRP A 159 -11.15 3.64 -18.22
C TRP A 159 -9.84 3.18 -17.57
N HIS A 160 -9.60 1.88 -17.53
CA HIS A 160 -8.37 1.34 -16.98
C HIS A 160 -7.16 1.92 -17.72
N LYS A 161 -7.21 1.94 -19.06
CA LYS A 161 -6.20 2.59 -19.93
C LYS A 161 -6.85 3.15 -21.19
N LYS A 162 -6.24 4.11 -21.88
CA LYS A 162 -6.71 4.53 -23.22
C LYS A 162 -6.81 3.37 -24.23
N VAL A 163 -5.90 2.39 -24.10
CA VAL A 163 -5.88 1.17 -24.93
C VAL A 163 -6.94 0.13 -24.51
N TYR A 164 -7.61 0.34 -23.37
CA TYR A 164 -8.72 -0.47 -22.87
C TYR A 164 -9.96 0.43 -22.75
N PRO A 165 -10.52 0.88 -23.89
CA PRO A 165 -11.61 1.82 -23.88
C PRO A 165 -12.85 1.21 -23.23
N TYR A 166 -13.58 2.01 -22.46
CA TYR A 166 -14.83 1.66 -21.78
C TYR A 166 -14.74 0.52 -20.75
N GLN A 167 -13.52 0.19 -20.31
CA GLN A 167 -13.29 -0.90 -19.37
C GLN A 167 -12.91 -0.37 -17.98
N MET A 168 -13.58 -0.85 -16.95
CA MET A 168 -13.16 -0.67 -15.54
C MET A 168 -12.69 -1.99 -14.98
N TRP A 169 -11.51 -2.00 -14.37
CA TRP A 169 -10.94 -3.17 -13.69
C TRP A 169 -10.76 -2.82 -12.22
N LEU A 170 -10.99 -3.79 -11.34
CA LEU A 170 -10.87 -3.62 -9.88
C LEU A 170 -9.50 -3.06 -9.48
N ASP A 171 -8.44 -3.50 -10.16
CA ASP A 171 -7.06 -3.04 -9.98
C ASP A 171 -6.95 -1.52 -10.05
N GLY A 172 -7.63 -0.90 -11.02
CA GLY A 172 -7.58 0.54 -11.27
C GLY A 172 -8.01 1.40 -10.08
N LEU A 173 -8.77 0.82 -9.14
CA LEU A 173 -9.26 1.54 -7.98
C LEU A 173 -8.14 1.79 -6.99
N TYR A 174 -7.30 0.80 -6.71
CA TYR A 174 -6.07 1.04 -5.94
C TYR A 174 -5.09 1.92 -6.71
N MET A 175 -5.00 1.77 -8.03
CA MET A 175 -4.01 2.53 -8.80
C MET A 175 -4.28 4.04 -8.80
N GLY A 176 -5.55 4.44 -8.81
CA GLY A 176 -5.95 5.84 -8.93
C GLY A 176 -6.47 6.47 -7.63
N GLN A 177 -7.37 5.78 -6.91
CA GLN A 177 -8.23 6.45 -5.93
C GLN A 177 -7.52 6.89 -4.65
N PRO A 178 -6.62 6.09 -4.03
CA PRO A 178 -5.85 6.55 -2.87
C PRO A 178 -5.00 7.79 -3.18
N PHE A 179 -4.32 7.80 -4.34
CA PHE A 179 -3.58 8.97 -4.79
C PHE A 179 -4.49 10.19 -4.98
N TYR A 180 -5.66 9.98 -5.60
CA TYR A 180 -6.62 11.04 -5.87
C TYR A 180 -7.14 11.67 -4.58
N ALA A 181 -7.58 10.83 -3.63
CA ALA A 181 -8.06 11.26 -2.32
C ALA A 181 -6.98 12.00 -1.52
N GLU A 182 -5.75 11.48 -1.49
CA GLU A 182 -4.62 12.13 -0.82
C GLU A 182 -4.32 13.50 -1.45
N TYR A 183 -4.23 13.58 -2.77
CA TYR A 183 -3.98 14.85 -3.46
C TYR A 183 -5.06 15.90 -3.15
N ILE A 184 -6.34 15.50 -3.19
CA ILE A 184 -7.48 16.37 -2.85
C ILE A 184 -7.30 16.93 -1.43
N SER A 185 -7.03 16.06 -0.46
CA SER A 185 -6.92 16.43 0.95
C SER A 185 -5.81 17.44 1.23
N ARG A 186 -4.72 17.35 0.47
CA ARG A 186 -3.50 18.14 0.69
C ARG A 186 -3.46 19.45 -0.08
N TYR A 187 -3.99 19.47 -1.30
CA TYR A 187 -3.66 20.52 -2.27
C TYR A 187 -4.86 21.15 -2.98
N VAL A 188 -6.07 20.63 -2.81
CA VAL A 188 -7.26 21.23 -3.42
C VAL A 188 -7.96 22.16 -2.44
N ASP A 189 -8.38 23.34 -2.93
CA ASP A 189 -9.20 24.28 -2.17
C ASP A 189 -10.44 23.60 -1.56
N ALA A 190 -10.72 23.84 -0.28
CA ALA A 190 -11.83 23.23 0.44
C ALA A 190 -13.20 23.36 -0.28
N SER A 191 -13.42 24.47 -1.00
CA SER A 191 -14.65 24.70 -1.77
C SER A 191 -14.84 23.76 -2.97
N LYS A 192 -13.78 23.08 -3.42
CA LYS A 192 -13.80 22.12 -4.54
C LYS A 192 -13.61 20.68 -4.09
N GLN A 193 -13.14 20.45 -2.87
CA GLN A 193 -12.84 19.11 -2.36
C GLN A 193 -14.06 18.19 -2.38
N GLN A 194 -15.24 18.70 -2.01
CA GLN A 194 -16.46 17.92 -1.91
C GLN A 194 -16.79 17.16 -3.20
N ALA A 195 -16.87 17.87 -4.33
CA ALA A 195 -17.21 17.27 -5.62
C ALA A 195 -16.14 16.26 -6.10
N LEU A 196 -14.87 16.47 -5.74
CA LEU A 196 -13.81 15.53 -6.10
C LEU A 196 -13.81 14.28 -5.21
N TYR A 197 -14.14 14.40 -3.93
CA TYR A 197 -14.36 13.23 -3.06
C TYR A 197 -15.58 12.43 -3.49
N GLU A 198 -16.64 13.10 -3.93
CA GLU A 198 -17.80 12.43 -4.55
C GLU A 198 -17.39 11.67 -5.80
N ASP A 199 -16.52 12.23 -6.65
CA ASP A 199 -15.96 11.51 -7.81
C ASP A 199 -15.12 10.29 -7.39
N VAL A 200 -14.25 10.42 -6.37
CA VAL A 200 -13.49 9.28 -5.82
C VAL A 200 -14.43 8.16 -5.38
N VAL A 201 -15.47 8.48 -4.61
CA VAL A 201 -16.46 7.49 -4.15
C VAL A 201 -17.25 6.90 -5.31
N HIS A 202 -17.62 7.73 -6.28
CA HIS A 202 -18.31 7.31 -7.49
C HIS A 202 -17.51 6.27 -8.28
N GLN A 203 -16.17 6.36 -8.30
CA GLN A 203 -15.32 5.33 -8.93
C GLN A 203 -15.51 3.95 -8.28
N PHE A 204 -15.45 3.87 -6.94
CA PHE A 204 -15.66 2.61 -6.21
C PHE A 204 -17.07 2.06 -6.43
N VAL A 205 -18.09 2.91 -6.24
CA VAL A 205 -19.49 2.51 -6.41
C VAL A 205 -19.77 2.02 -7.82
N THR A 206 -19.24 2.70 -8.84
CA THR A 206 -19.48 2.35 -10.25
C THR A 206 -18.85 1.02 -10.60
N VAL A 207 -17.57 0.80 -10.27
CA VAL A 207 -16.96 -0.50 -10.56
C VAL A 207 -17.66 -1.60 -9.78
N GLY A 208 -18.02 -1.35 -8.51
CA GLY A 208 -18.69 -2.31 -7.65
C GLY A 208 -20.04 -2.71 -8.23
N LYS A 209 -20.87 -1.74 -8.60
CA LYS A 209 -22.18 -1.94 -9.25
C LYS A 209 -22.08 -2.83 -10.48
N HIS A 210 -21.08 -2.61 -11.33
CA HIS A 210 -20.97 -3.33 -12.61
C HIS A 210 -20.23 -4.66 -12.51
N THR A 211 -19.44 -4.89 -11.46
CA THR A 211 -18.68 -6.13 -11.26
C THR A 211 -19.24 -7.05 -10.20
N TYR A 212 -20.15 -6.58 -9.34
CA TYR A 212 -20.76 -7.41 -8.30
C TYR A 212 -21.53 -8.59 -8.90
N ASP A 213 -21.32 -9.76 -8.31
CA ASP A 213 -22.04 -10.98 -8.61
C ASP A 213 -22.84 -11.42 -7.38
N SER A 214 -24.17 -11.30 -7.45
CA SER A 214 -25.05 -11.65 -6.34
C SER A 214 -25.09 -13.13 -6.02
N ALA A 215 -24.66 -14.02 -6.92
CA ALA A 215 -24.61 -15.45 -6.66
C ALA A 215 -23.48 -15.82 -5.70
N THR A 216 -22.39 -15.06 -5.71
CA THR A 216 -21.20 -15.28 -4.87
C THR A 216 -21.06 -14.23 -3.76
N GLY A 217 -21.63 -13.04 -3.94
CA GLY A 217 -21.34 -11.89 -3.09
C GLY A 217 -19.95 -11.29 -3.34
N LEU A 218 -19.25 -11.73 -4.39
CA LEU A 218 -17.93 -11.24 -4.78
C LEU A 218 -18.03 -10.28 -5.98
N TYR A 219 -16.89 -9.68 -6.34
CA TYR A 219 -16.75 -8.81 -7.51
C TYR A 219 -15.89 -9.48 -8.58
N ARG A 220 -16.38 -9.47 -9.82
CA ARG A 220 -15.65 -9.89 -11.02
C ARG A 220 -14.48 -8.95 -11.28
N HIS A 221 -13.39 -9.47 -11.84
CA HIS A 221 -12.15 -8.69 -12.04
C HIS A 221 -12.34 -7.42 -12.87
N GLY A 222 -13.11 -7.48 -13.95
CA GLY A 222 -13.35 -6.32 -14.81
C GLY A 222 -14.71 -6.31 -15.46
N TRP A 223 -15.05 -5.14 -15.99
CA TRP A 223 -16.27 -4.85 -16.71
C TRP A 223 -15.94 -4.06 -17.98
N ASP A 224 -16.52 -4.48 -19.11
CA ASP A 224 -16.50 -3.75 -20.39
C ASP A 224 -17.93 -3.28 -20.69
N GLU A 225 -18.15 -1.96 -20.63
CA GLU A 225 -19.44 -1.34 -20.92
C GLU A 225 -19.96 -1.68 -22.33
N THR A 226 -19.06 -1.82 -23.30
CA THR A 226 -19.42 -2.14 -24.70
C THR A 226 -19.69 -3.62 -24.93
N ARG A 227 -19.24 -4.48 -24.01
CA ARG A 227 -19.31 -5.95 -24.10
C ARG A 227 -18.65 -6.51 -25.36
N SER A 228 -17.73 -5.75 -25.96
CA SER A 228 -17.05 -6.07 -27.21
C SER A 228 -15.86 -6.98 -26.99
N MET A 229 -15.23 -6.91 -25.81
CA MET A 229 -14.10 -7.78 -25.46
C MET A 229 -14.51 -9.25 -25.47
N PHE A 230 -13.56 -10.12 -25.85
CA PHE A 230 -13.80 -11.56 -25.95
C PHE A 230 -14.13 -12.21 -24.59
N TRP A 231 -13.62 -11.64 -23.50
CA TRP A 231 -13.84 -12.13 -22.14
C TRP A 231 -15.12 -11.58 -21.50
N ALA A 232 -15.74 -10.57 -22.11
CA ALA A 232 -16.88 -9.87 -21.54
C ALA A 232 -18.17 -10.65 -21.80
N ASP A 233 -18.90 -10.95 -20.74
CA ASP A 233 -20.23 -11.55 -20.82
C ASP A 233 -21.17 -10.65 -21.65
N LYS A 234 -21.94 -11.25 -22.55
CA LYS A 234 -22.73 -10.50 -23.55
C LYS A 234 -23.95 -9.80 -22.94
N LYS A 235 -24.37 -10.18 -21.75
CA LYS A 235 -25.50 -9.55 -21.05
C LYS A 235 -25.05 -8.49 -20.05
N THR A 236 -23.98 -8.74 -19.33
CA THR A 236 -23.53 -7.92 -18.19
C THR A 236 -22.28 -7.10 -18.50
N GLY A 237 -21.44 -7.54 -19.43
CA GLY A 237 -20.11 -6.97 -19.69
C GLY A 237 -19.04 -7.42 -18.68
N GLN A 238 -19.39 -8.25 -17.70
CA GLN A 238 -18.46 -8.71 -16.68
C GLN A 238 -17.45 -9.73 -17.23
N SER A 239 -16.25 -9.74 -16.64
CA SER A 239 -15.32 -10.85 -16.74
C SER A 239 -15.82 -12.09 -15.96
N ALA A 240 -15.33 -13.27 -16.32
CA ALA A 240 -15.89 -14.53 -15.83
C ALA A 240 -15.65 -14.85 -14.34
N HIS A 241 -14.60 -14.30 -13.73
CA HIS A 241 -14.08 -14.80 -12.45
C HIS A 241 -13.75 -13.69 -11.46
N SER A 242 -13.89 -14.00 -10.17
CA SER A 242 -13.39 -13.15 -9.08
C SER A 242 -11.93 -13.51 -8.83
N TRP A 243 -11.04 -12.69 -9.36
CA TRP A 243 -9.61 -12.89 -9.22
C TRP A 243 -9.12 -12.34 -7.87
N GLY A 244 -8.45 -13.18 -7.08
CA GLY A 244 -8.07 -12.84 -5.70
C GLY A 244 -7.27 -11.53 -5.59
N ARG A 245 -6.28 -11.31 -6.48
CA ARG A 245 -5.51 -10.05 -6.48
C ARG A 245 -6.34 -8.85 -6.94
N GLY A 246 -7.20 -9.02 -7.95
CA GLY A 246 -8.08 -7.94 -8.41
C GLY A 246 -9.00 -7.46 -7.29
N LEU A 247 -9.63 -8.39 -6.56
CA LEU A 247 -10.46 -8.05 -5.40
C LEU A 247 -9.63 -7.49 -4.24
N GLY A 248 -8.42 -8.01 -4.03
CA GLY A 248 -7.47 -7.46 -3.06
C GLY A 248 -7.15 -5.98 -3.32
N TRP A 249 -6.95 -5.58 -4.58
CA TRP A 249 -6.77 -4.17 -4.94
C TRP A 249 -7.99 -3.33 -4.64
N TYR A 250 -9.19 -3.84 -4.91
CA TYR A 250 -10.42 -3.11 -4.60
C TYR A 250 -10.54 -2.85 -3.09
N VAL A 251 -10.28 -3.87 -2.26
CA VAL A 251 -10.30 -3.75 -0.79
C VAL A 251 -9.23 -2.79 -0.28
N MET A 252 -7.98 -2.92 -0.74
CA MET A 252 -6.90 -2.00 -0.35
C MET A 252 -7.20 -0.56 -0.79
N GLY A 253 -7.77 -0.38 -1.99
CA GLY A 253 -8.18 0.94 -2.47
C GLY A 253 -9.21 1.59 -1.58
N LEU A 254 -10.22 0.83 -1.13
CA LEU A 254 -11.24 1.30 -0.19
C LEU A 254 -10.61 1.76 1.12
N VAL A 255 -9.75 0.93 1.72
CA VAL A 255 -9.09 1.23 3.01
C VAL A 255 -8.19 2.46 2.89
N ASP A 256 -7.29 2.50 1.91
CA ASP A 256 -6.32 3.60 1.78
C ASP A 256 -6.98 4.93 1.38
N ALA A 257 -8.11 4.92 0.66
CA ALA A 257 -8.83 6.14 0.35
C ALA A 257 -9.54 6.73 1.60
N LEU A 258 -9.99 5.88 2.53
CA LEU A 258 -10.72 6.29 3.74
C LEU A 258 -9.89 7.15 4.71
N ASP A 259 -8.56 7.11 4.61
CA ASP A 259 -7.64 7.94 5.41
C ASP A 259 -7.70 9.42 5.02
N TYR A 260 -8.11 9.72 3.78
CA TYR A 260 -8.08 11.07 3.21
C TYR A 260 -9.45 11.66 2.93
N ILE A 261 -10.50 10.84 2.95
CA ILE A 261 -11.89 11.30 2.78
C ILE A 261 -12.44 11.69 4.17
N PRO A 262 -12.91 12.94 4.37
CA PRO A 262 -13.42 13.39 5.66
C PRO A 262 -14.67 12.62 6.09
N GLN A 263 -14.98 12.64 7.39
CA GLN A 263 -16.17 11.99 7.95
C GLN A 263 -17.46 12.67 7.44
N GLN A 264 -18.00 12.16 6.34
CA GLN A 264 -19.23 12.60 5.70
C GLN A 264 -19.96 11.40 5.07
N GLU A 265 -21.15 11.62 4.52
CA GLU A 265 -22.00 10.57 3.91
C GLU A 265 -21.25 9.74 2.85
N GLN A 266 -20.41 10.38 2.04
CA GLN A 266 -19.58 9.76 1.01
C GLN A 266 -18.63 8.70 1.60
N ARG A 267 -18.05 8.99 2.78
CA ARG A 267 -17.17 8.06 3.49
C ARG A 267 -17.94 6.82 3.95
N GLN A 268 -19.20 6.99 4.36
CA GLN A 268 -20.01 5.89 4.86
C GLN A 268 -20.27 4.83 3.78
N VAL A 269 -20.49 5.25 2.54
CA VAL A 269 -20.68 4.34 1.40
C VAL A 269 -19.49 3.38 1.23
N LEU A 270 -18.25 3.88 1.32
CA LEU A 270 -17.07 3.03 1.20
C LEU A 270 -16.93 2.08 2.41
N ILE A 271 -17.28 2.53 3.60
CA ILE A 271 -17.27 1.70 4.82
C ILE A 271 -18.28 0.56 4.70
N ASP A 272 -19.46 0.82 4.15
CA ASP A 272 -20.50 -0.19 4.02
C ASP A 272 -20.10 -1.25 2.99
N ILE A 273 -19.55 -0.85 1.84
CA ILE A 273 -18.96 -1.79 0.86
C ILE A 273 -17.86 -2.65 1.52
N LEU A 274 -16.99 -2.02 2.30
CA LEU A 274 -15.91 -2.71 2.99
C LEU A 274 -16.44 -3.73 4.01
N LYS A 275 -17.45 -3.36 4.81
CA LYS A 275 -18.10 -4.27 5.77
C LYS A 275 -18.73 -5.47 5.08
N ASP A 276 -19.45 -5.25 3.98
CA ASP A 276 -20.06 -6.34 3.21
C ASP A 276 -18.98 -7.33 2.72
N LEU A 277 -17.85 -6.81 2.22
CA LEU A 277 -16.71 -7.64 1.83
C LEU A 277 -16.08 -8.39 3.01
N TYR A 278 -15.97 -7.79 4.18
CA TYR A 278 -15.48 -8.46 5.40
C TYR A 278 -16.38 -9.61 5.85
N GLU A 279 -17.70 -9.52 5.62
CA GLU A 279 -18.65 -10.60 5.92
C GLU A 279 -18.62 -11.73 4.87
N VAL A 280 -18.27 -11.41 3.63
CA VAL A 280 -18.26 -12.37 2.51
C VAL A 280 -16.92 -13.10 2.38
N LEU A 281 -15.79 -12.38 2.39
CA LEU A 281 -14.46 -12.93 2.08
C LEU A 281 -14.04 -14.14 2.94
N PRO A 282 -14.31 -14.21 4.25
CA PRO A 282 -13.93 -15.37 5.07
C PRO A 282 -14.53 -16.69 4.59
N LYS A 283 -15.67 -16.66 3.88
CA LYS A 283 -16.32 -17.86 3.32
C LYS A 283 -15.50 -18.50 2.19
N TYR A 284 -14.57 -17.74 1.60
CA TYR A 284 -13.72 -18.15 0.49
C TYR A 284 -12.27 -18.46 0.91
N ALA A 285 -11.95 -18.36 2.19
CA ALA A 285 -10.64 -18.73 2.70
C ALA A 285 -10.51 -20.26 2.76
N ASP A 286 -9.34 -20.78 2.38
CA ASP A 286 -8.99 -22.18 2.61
C ASP A 286 -8.95 -22.45 4.12
N PRO A 287 -9.77 -23.38 4.65
CA PRO A 287 -9.85 -23.62 6.09
C PRO A 287 -8.55 -24.18 6.69
N GLN A 288 -7.65 -24.74 5.89
CA GLN A 288 -6.39 -25.30 6.39
C GLN A 288 -5.30 -24.24 6.54
N SER A 289 -5.09 -23.41 5.52
CA SER A 289 -4.03 -22.40 5.49
C SER A 289 -4.47 -21.02 5.95
N GLY A 290 -5.78 -20.73 5.91
CA GLY A 290 -6.33 -19.38 6.11
C GLY A 290 -6.06 -18.42 4.94
N MET A 291 -5.56 -18.92 3.80
CA MET A 291 -5.24 -18.14 2.61
C MET A 291 -6.41 -18.16 1.62
N TRP A 292 -6.34 -17.32 0.57
CA TRP A 292 -7.31 -17.31 -0.53
C TRP A 292 -6.70 -17.83 -1.83
N TYR A 293 -7.53 -18.47 -2.65
CA TYR A 293 -7.13 -19.01 -3.95
C TYR A 293 -6.97 -17.91 -5.02
N GLN A 294 -6.26 -18.24 -6.10
CA GLN A 294 -6.11 -17.37 -7.27
C GLN A 294 -7.48 -17.00 -7.86
N VAL A 295 -8.35 -17.98 -8.08
CA VAL A 295 -9.76 -17.76 -8.40
C VAL A 295 -10.57 -18.08 -7.15
N LEU A 296 -11.13 -17.04 -6.51
CA LEU A 296 -11.67 -17.15 -5.15
C LEU A 296 -12.77 -18.21 -5.06
N GLU A 297 -13.68 -18.22 -6.02
CA GLU A 297 -14.79 -19.15 -6.05
C GLU A 297 -14.47 -20.51 -6.69
N TYR A 298 -13.23 -20.77 -7.12
CA TYR A 298 -12.80 -22.04 -7.72
C TYR A 298 -11.45 -22.53 -7.17
N PRO A 299 -11.42 -23.15 -5.97
CA PRO A 299 -10.21 -23.69 -5.33
C PRO A 299 -9.38 -24.67 -6.17
N GLU A 300 -10.03 -25.39 -7.08
CA GLU A 300 -9.42 -26.45 -7.91
C GLU A 300 -8.81 -25.93 -9.22
N ARG A 301 -8.74 -24.60 -9.42
CA ARG A 301 -8.23 -23.96 -10.64
C ARG A 301 -6.92 -23.21 -10.45
#